data_AF-A0A7X6Q675-F1
#
_entry.id   AF-A0A7X6Q675-F1
#
_cell.length_a   1.000
_cell.length_b   1.000
_cell.length_c   1.000
_cell.angle_alpha   90.00
_cell.angle_beta   90.00
_cell.angle_gamma   90.00
#
_symmetry.space_group_name_H-M   'P 1'
#
loop_
_entity.id
_entity.type
_entity.pdbx_description
1 polymer ?
#
loop_
_entity_poly.entity_id
_entity_poly.type
_entity_poly.pdbx_seq_one_letter_code
_entity_poly.pdbx_strand_id
1 'polypeptide(L)'
;MNLKKLLLIAIPVILSACATSIDLSDHNSYGLKCSDSATTTPDWATCQSNADRVCSPLKATNIKQHAPTGSGTVDDAYFISFKCSQ
;
A
#
# COMPACT_ATOMS: atom_id res chain seq x y z
N MET A 1 5.35 -29.01 33.63
CA MET A 1 4.17 -28.47 32.93
C MET A 1 4.49 -27.01 32.61
N ASN A 2 5.04 -26.69 31.43
CA ASN A 2 4.32 -26.42 30.18
C ASN A 2 3.10 -25.53 30.45
N LEU A 3 2.93 -24.31 29.95
CA LEU A 3 3.28 -23.70 28.66
C LEU A 3 2.84 -22.22 28.86
N LYS A 4 3.52 -21.15 28.42
CA LYS A 4 3.48 -20.63 27.05
C LYS A 4 4.36 -19.39 27.02
N LYS A 5 5.40 -19.43 26.19
CA LYS A 5 6.07 -18.24 25.70
C LYS A 5 5.02 -17.40 24.97
N LEU A 6 4.75 -16.18 25.46
CA LEU A 6 4.02 -15.19 24.69
C LEU A 6 4.93 -14.77 23.53
N LEU A 7 4.79 -15.48 22.42
CA LEU A 7 5.37 -15.09 21.15
C LEU A 7 4.55 -13.88 20.69
N LEU A 8 5.09 -12.68 20.88
CA LEU A 8 4.67 -11.48 20.15
C LEU A 8 5.05 -11.71 18.69
N ILE A 9 4.18 -12.46 17.99
CA ILE A 9 4.24 -12.61 16.55
C ILE A 9 3.89 -11.23 16.01
N ALA A 10 4.90 -10.53 15.51
CA ALA A 10 4.71 -9.45 14.56
C ALA A 10 3.82 -10.02 13.44
N ILE A 11 2.55 -9.63 13.43
CA ILE A 11 1.67 -9.89 12.31
C ILE A 11 2.08 -8.86 11.27
N PRO A 12 2.77 -9.22 10.16
CA PRO A 12 2.67 -8.38 8.99
C PRO A 12 1.19 -8.38 8.66
N VAL A 13 0.51 -7.26 8.88
CA VAL A 13 -0.83 -7.05 8.36
C VAL A 13 -0.64 -7.04 6.85
N ILE A 14 -0.73 -8.23 6.25
CA ILE A 14 -0.76 -8.39 4.80
C ILE A 14 -2.13 -7.83 4.42
N LEU A 15 -2.15 -6.55 4.02
CA LEU A 15 -3.31 -5.91 3.45
C LEU A 15 -3.71 -6.70 2.21
N SER A 16 -4.60 -7.67 2.37
CA SER A 16 -5.36 -8.26 1.27
C SER A 16 -6.44 -7.27 0.84
N ALA A 17 -6.03 -6.11 0.35
CA ALA A 17 -6.89 -5.33 -0.52
C ALA A 17 -6.93 -6.08 -1.85
N CYS A 18 -8.12 -6.42 -2.33
CA CYS A 18 -8.35 -6.88 -3.70
C CYS A 18 -8.04 -5.74 -4.69
N ALA A 19 -6.77 -5.34 -4.78
CA ALA A 19 -6.21 -4.63 -5.89
C ALA A 19 -5.65 -5.70 -6.82
N THR A 20 -6.43 -6.11 -7.83
CA THR A 20 -6.04 -7.07 -8.88
C THR A 20 -4.85 -6.61 -9.75
N SER A 21 -4.07 -5.63 -9.30
CA SER A 21 -2.98 -5.01 -10.05
C SER A 21 -1.64 -4.96 -9.31
N ILE A 22 -1.57 -5.39 -8.04
CA ILE A 22 -0.28 -5.56 -7.36
C ILE A 22 0.15 -7.00 -7.62
N ASP A 23 1.14 -7.17 -8.49
CA ASP A 23 1.76 -8.47 -8.72
C ASP A 23 2.59 -8.85 -7.48
N LEU A 24 2.01 -9.68 -6.61
CA LEU A 24 2.65 -10.17 -5.38
C LEU A 24 3.81 -11.15 -5.67
N SER A 25 3.91 -11.65 -6.90
CA SER A 25 5.03 -12.47 -7.37
C SER A 25 6.25 -11.60 -7.72
N ASP A 26 6.02 -10.31 -7.99
CA ASP A 26 7.06 -9.32 -8.17
C ASP A 26 7.33 -8.59 -6.85
N HIS A 27 8.44 -8.95 -6.22
CA HIS A 27 8.87 -8.41 -4.92
C HIS A 27 9.12 -6.89 -4.94
N ASN A 28 9.11 -6.26 -6.12
CA ASN A 28 9.24 -4.81 -6.27
C ASN A 28 7.90 -4.10 -6.52
N SER A 29 6.74 -4.75 -6.31
CA SER A 29 5.44 -4.10 -6.37
C SER A 29 4.98 -3.59 -5.01
N TYR A 30 4.64 -2.30 -4.93
CA TYR A 30 4.23 -1.61 -3.70
C TYR A 30 2.85 -0.99 -3.83
N GLY A 31 2.17 -0.80 -2.70
CA GLY A 31 0.93 -0.05 -2.57
C GLY A 31 1.06 1.06 -1.53
N LEU A 32 0.55 2.26 -1.81
CA LEU A 32 0.57 3.39 -0.89
C LEU A 32 -0.79 4.09 -0.84
N LYS A 33 -1.37 4.20 0.36
CA LYS A 33 -2.61 4.95 0.62
C LYS A 33 -2.37 6.46 0.39
N CYS A 34 -3.27 7.10 -0.35
CA CYS A 34 -3.16 8.49 -0.80
C CYS A 34 -4.26 9.41 -0.26
N SER A 35 -5.29 8.86 0.38
CA SER A 35 -6.32 9.63 1.09
C SER A 35 -6.61 9.00 2.44
N ASP A 36 -7.18 9.76 3.37
CA ASP A 36 -7.57 9.20 4.67
C ASP A 36 -8.76 8.23 4.55
N SER A 37 -9.68 8.52 3.63
CA SER A 37 -10.94 7.79 3.42
C SER A 37 -11.39 7.83 1.95
N ALA A 38 -12.45 7.09 1.63
CA ALA A 38 -13.08 7.05 0.31
C ALA A 38 -13.73 8.37 -0.10
N THR A 39 -14.08 9.23 0.86
CA THR A 39 -14.73 10.53 0.61
C THR A 39 -13.75 11.69 0.54
N THR A 40 -12.48 11.46 0.89
CA THR A 40 -11.44 12.50 0.88
C THR A 40 -10.70 12.44 -0.44
N THR A 41 -10.76 13.54 -1.22
CA THR A 41 -9.97 13.66 -2.45
C THR A 41 -8.47 13.58 -2.12
N PRO A 42 -7.70 12.70 -2.77
CA PRO A 42 -6.27 12.57 -2.53
C PRO A 42 -5.48 13.73 -3.16
N ASP A 43 -4.37 14.11 -2.53
CA ASP A 43 -3.32 14.87 -3.19
C ASP A 43 -2.37 13.89 -3.90
N TRP A 44 -2.60 13.72 -5.21
CA TRP A 44 -1.82 12.81 -6.03
C TRP A 44 -0.35 13.21 -6.16
N ALA A 45 -0.03 14.51 -6.15
CA ALA A 45 1.34 14.97 -6.26
C ALA A 45 2.14 14.61 -5.00
N THR A 46 1.53 14.85 -3.83
CA THR A 46 2.10 14.43 -2.55
C THR A 46 2.22 12.90 -2.47
N CYS A 47 1.21 12.16 -2.93
CA CYS A 47 1.27 10.69 -2.90
C CYS A 47 2.38 10.13 -3.81
N GLN A 48 2.55 10.70 -5.01
CA GLN A 48 3.65 10.32 -5.91
C GLN A 48 5.02 10.68 -5.31
N SER A 49 5.16 11.87 -4.70
CA SER A 49 6.41 12.24 -4.01
C SER A 49 6.74 11.29 -2.86
N ASN A 50 5.73 10.81 -2.12
CA ASN A 50 5.91 9.78 -1.11
C ASN A 50 6.33 8.43 -1.72
N ALA A 51 5.80 8.05 -2.88
CA ALA A 51 6.27 6.84 -3.60
C ALA A 51 7.73 6.95 -4.00
N ASP A 52 8.17 8.10 -4.53
CA ASP A 52 9.57 8.36 -4.84
C ASP A 52 10.45 8.30 -3.59
N ARG A 53 9.95 8.78 -2.44
CA ARG A 53 10.66 8.65 -1.16
C ARG A 53 10.80 7.20 -0.72
N VAL A 54 9.77 6.37 -0.91
CA VAL A 54 9.81 4.93 -0.63
C VAL A 54 10.83 4.23 -1.52
N CYS A 55 10.93 4.61 -2.79
CA CYS A 55 11.87 4.00 -3.72
C CYS A 55 13.30 4.53 -3.63
N SER A 56 13.57 5.60 -2.86
CA SER A 56 14.89 6.21 -2.78
C SER A 56 15.97 5.18 -2.39
N PRO A 57 17.12 5.13 -3.09
CA PRO A 57 17.63 6.09 -4.09
C PRO A 57 17.10 5.93 -5.53
N LEU A 58 16.25 4.93 -5.80
CA LEU A 58 15.60 4.72 -7.09
C LEU A 58 14.39 5.66 -7.27
N LYS A 59 13.60 5.42 -8.33
CA LYS A 59 12.36 6.13 -8.61
C LYS A 59 11.15 5.21 -8.62
N ALA A 60 10.00 5.76 -8.26
CA ALA A 60 8.74 5.06 -8.42
C ALA A 60 8.35 5.05 -9.90
N THR A 61 8.20 3.86 -10.47
CA THR A 61 7.77 3.63 -11.85
C THR A 61 6.47 2.85 -11.89
N ASN A 62 5.83 2.78 -13.05
CA ASN A 62 4.57 2.05 -13.25
C ASN A 62 3.47 2.47 -12.26
N ILE A 63 3.43 3.76 -11.90
CA ILE A 63 2.47 4.30 -10.95
C ILE A 63 1.06 4.22 -11.55
N LYS A 64 0.15 3.55 -10.85
CA LYS A 64 -1.27 3.48 -11.17
C LYS A 64 -2.06 3.99 -9.99
N GLN A 65 -2.99 4.90 -10.24
CA GLN A 65 -3.93 5.41 -9.25
C GLN A 65 -5.16 4.52 -9.19
N HIS A 66 -5.64 4.27 -7.99
CA HIS A 66 -6.79 3.42 -7.73
C HIS A 66 -7.81 4.18 -6.89
N ALA A 67 -9.07 4.02 -7.27
CA ALA A 67 -10.20 4.49 -6.49
C ALA A 67 -10.43 3.55 -5.27
N PRO A 68 -11.12 4.05 -4.23
CA PRO A 68 -11.62 3.20 -3.17
C PRO A 68 -12.49 2.08 -3.73
N THR A 69 -12.50 0.95 -3.03
CA THR A 69 -13.28 -0.24 -3.38
C THR A 69 -14.77 -0.08 -3.11
N GLY A 70 -15.18 0.93 -2.34
CA GLY A 70 -16.57 1.13 -1.93
C GLY A 70 -17.01 0.12 -0.87
N SER A 71 -16.05 -0.49 -0.16
CA SER A 71 -16.33 -1.52 0.86
C SER A 71 -16.99 -0.97 2.12
N GLY A 72 -16.98 0.36 2.31
CA GLY A 72 -17.51 1.02 3.51
C GLY A 72 -16.66 0.79 4.76
N THR A 73 -15.46 0.20 4.62
CA THR A 73 -14.50 0.01 5.70
C THR A 73 -13.72 1.31 5.95
N VAL A 74 -13.18 1.49 7.15
CA VAL A 74 -12.33 2.64 7.49
C VAL A 74 -11.02 2.68 6.68
N ASP A 75 -10.63 1.54 6.13
CA ASP A 75 -9.44 1.40 5.29
C ASP A 75 -9.73 1.69 3.82
N ASP A 76 -10.99 1.88 3.44
CA ASP A 76 -11.39 2.22 2.08
C ASP A 76 -10.91 3.63 1.75
N ALA A 77 -9.98 3.72 0.80
CA ALA A 77 -9.31 4.96 0.45
C ALA A 77 -8.71 4.88 -0.95
N TYR A 78 -8.36 6.05 -1.50
CA TYR A 78 -7.55 6.13 -2.70
C TYR A 78 -6.14 5.64 -2.40
N PHE A 79 -5.53 4.92 -3.35
CA PHE A 79 -4.15 4.46 -3.22
C PHE A 79 -3.47 4.43 -4.58
N ILE A 80 -2.14 4.35 -4.59
CA ILE A 80 -1.35 4.05 -5.78
C ILE A 80 -0.71 2.68 -5.66
N SER A 81 -0.52 2.00 -6.79
CA SER A 81 0.42 0.90 -6.94
C SER A 81 1.60 1.35 -7.77
N PHE A 82 2.82 0.96 -7.42
CA PHE A 82 4.04 1.35 -8.14
C PHE A 82 5.13 0.30 -7.98
N LYS A 83 6.21 0.47 -8.75
CA LYS A 83 7.45 -0.31 -8.62
C LYS A 83 8.63 0.58 -8.31
N CYS A 84 9.64 0.05 -7.63
CA CYS A 84 10.91 0.73 -7.48
C CYS A 84 11.91 0.20 -8.51
N SER A 85 12.27 1.03 -9.48
CA SER A 85 13.26 0.69 -10.50
C SER A 85 14.16 1.88 -10.79
N GLN A 86 15.36 1.58 -11.29
CA GLN A 86 16.33 2.57 -11.78
C GLN A 86 15.73 3.43 -12.89
#